data_AF-A0A1W6NXE7-F1
#
_entry.id   AF-A0A1W6NXE7-F1
#
_cell.length_a   1.000
_cell.length_b   1.000
_cell.length_c   1.000
_cell.angle_alpha   90.00
_cell.angle_beta   90.00
_cell.angle_gamma   90.00
#
_symmetry.space_group_name_H-M   'P 1'
#
loop_
_entity.id
_entity.type
_entity.pdbx_description
1 polymer ?
#
loop_
_entity_poly.entity_id
_entity_poly.type
_entity_poly.pdbx_seq_one_letter_code
_entity_poly.pdbx_strand_id
1 'polypeptide(L)'
;MRHLKFACGAAALALPLHAHADVYDHVNSALDALPAQVFAGAEPAQFVNLHAISMVFGTADFAPSMAGRASVGLDLPVLQALGNGDSATFADKAGVSPCEVNFFVSLGARPNQAVIWGGEQGMPGAIAASLPAVGFAPIADDVSANGPVGEMNFGAVDAQNPWVGPMGEASLVAVTPTVVYQASSQAALDAVMATPSAYDTPTGQALSKLFAAGGQYVVQGVFFSSAFGRSVAEGGGETVPAYAGGALVDMQGEQGPITLLALVYTDCTTAEAALAAPWPQEVEVPLQTVLAETEGLCIAVTRAGVTDGSQNANRVFDAAYRGMLSRSFAPVAVGGK
;
A
#
# COMPACT_ATOMS: atom_id res chain seq x y z
N MET A 1 -42.52 0.34 -4.05
CA MET A 1 -41.16 -0.09 -3.64
C MET A 1 -40.20 0.95 -4.17
N ARG A 2 -39.62 1.75 -3.27
CA ARG A 2 -38.79 2.92 -3.60
C ARG A 2 -37.33 2.48 -3.74
N HIS A 3 -36.73 2.75 -4.89
CA HIS A 3 -35.28 2.70 -5.07
C HIS A 3 -34.66 3.91 -4.37
N LEU A 4 -33.92 3.68 -3.27
CA LEU A 4 -32.98 4.67 -2.75
C LEU A 4 -31.74 4.65 -3.66
N LYS A 5 -31.61 5.68 -4.49
CA LYS A 5 -30.33 6.02 -5.13
C LYS A 5 -29.55 6.86 -4.12
N PHE A 6 -28.51 6.30 -3.52
CA PHE A 6 -27.51 7.11 -2.82
C PHE A 6 -26.68 7.82 -3.89
N ALA A 7 -27.00 9.08 -4.13
CA ALA A 7 -26.09 9.98 -4.83
C ALA A 7 -25.03 10.38 -3.80
N CYS A 8 -23.75 10.24 -4.16
CA CYS A 8 -22.65 10.86 -3.44
C CYS A 8 -22.88 12.38 -3.52
N GLY A 9 -23.48 12.94 -2.47
CA GLY A 9 -23.94 14.31 -2.45
C GLY A 9 -22.75 15.26 -2.52
N ALA A 10 -22.66 16.02 -3.62
CA ALA A 10 -21.75 17.15 -3.75
C ALA A 10 -22.09 18.23 -2.71
N ALA A 11 -21.47 18.13 -1.53
CA ALA A 11 -21.35 19.25 -0.62
C ALA A 11 -20.10 20.05 -1.01
N ALA A 12 -20.30 21.08 -1.84
CA ALA A 12 -19.29 22.12 -2.04
C ALA A 12 -19.16 22.93 -0.73
N LEU A 13 -18.26 22.50 0.14
CA LEU A 13 -17.86 23.22 1.34
C LEU A 13 -16.50 23.89 1.07
N ALA A 14 -16.45 25.20 1.30
CA ALA A 14 -15.20 25.92 1.44
C ALA A 14 -14.37 25.22 2.53
N LEU A 15 -13.32 24.52 2.13
CA LEU A 15 -12.46 23.76 3.03
C LEU A 15 -11.57 24.73 3.83
N PRO A 16 -11.76 24.85 5.17
CA PRO A 16 -10.68 25.36 5.99
C PRO A 16 -9.52 24.36 5.91
N LEU A 17 -8.28 24.86 5.82
CA LEU A 17 -6.99 24.14 5.79
C LEU A 17 -6.71 23.21 7.01
N HIS A 18 -7.74 22.81 7.76
CA HIS A 18 -7.67 21.94 8.94
C HIS A 18 -7.97 20.45 8.65
N ALA A 19 -8.22 20.07 7.38
CA ALA A 19 -8.55 18.69 6.99
C ALA A 19 -7.33 17.78 6.71
N HIS A 20 -6.09 18.27 6.89
CA HIS A 20 -4.89 17.49 6.57
C HIS A 20 -4.54 16.39 7.58
N ALA A 21 -5.20 16.33 8.75
CA ALA A 21 -4.94 15.30 9.75
C ALA A 21 -5.44 13.90 9.33
N ASP A 22 -6.54 13.82 8.58
CA ASP A 22 -7.25 12.56 8.27
C ASP A 22 -6.45 11.61 7.34
N VAL A 23 -5.60 12.16 6.47
CA VAL A 23 -4.92 11.33 5.44
C VAL A 23 -3.62 10.68 5.95
N TYR A 24 -3.00 11.25 6.99
CA TYR A 24 -1.86 10.61 7.67
C TYR A 24 -2.26 9.35 8.41
N ASP A 25 -3.50 9.31 8.87
CA ASP A 25 -4.04 8.19 9.60
C ASP A 25 -4.11 6.93 8.74
N HIS A 26 -4.13 7.03 7.40
CA HIS A 26 -4.19 5.85 6.53
C HIS A 26 -2.89 5.05 6.50
N VAL A 27 -1.72 5.71 6.49
CA VAL A 27 -0.44 4.98 6.57
C VAL A 27 -0.26 4.37 7.95
N ASN A 28 -0.64 5.09 9.01
CA ASN A 28 -0.59 4.57 10.37
C ASN A 28 -1.53 3.37 10.54
N SER A 29 -2.76 3.47 10.03
CA SER A 29 -3.73 2.37 10.03
C SER A 29 -3.23 1.17 9.20
N ALA A 30 -2.55 1.41 8.08
CA ALA A 30 -1.96 0.34 7.30
C ALA A 30 -0.81 -0.34 8.05
N LEU A 31 0.06 0.42 8.74
CA LEU A 31 1.11 -0.14 9.58
C LEU A 31 0.56 -0.90 10.80
N ASP A 32 -0.56 -0.44 11.37
CA ASP A 32 -1.23 -1.09 12.50
C ASP A 32 -1.89 -2.41 12.08
N ALA A 33 -2.44 -2.46 10.86
CA ALA A 33 -3.04 -3.67 10.32
C ALA A 33 -2.02 -4.68 9.75
N LEU A 34 -0.82 -4.22 9.38
CA LEU A 34 0.27 -5.07 8.92
C LEU A 34 0.97 -5.77 10.09
N PRO A 35 1.47 -7.01 9.89
CA PRO A 35 2.26 -7.71 10.89
C PRO A 35 3.70 -7.18 10.91
N ALA A 36 4.36 -7.18 12.08
CA ALA A 36 5.74 -6.72 12.26
C ALA A 36 6.77 -7.41 11.34
N GLN A 37 6.44 -8.61 10.87
CA GLN A 37 7.22 -9.44 9.96
C GLN A 37 7.57 -8.71 8.65
N VAL A 38 6.81 -7.68 8.24
CA VAL A 38 7.15 -6.85 7.06
C VAL A 38 8.56 -6.23 7.15
N PHE A 39 9.04 -5.95 8.37
CA PHE A 39 10.38 -5.39 8.61
C PHE A 39 11.43 -6.46 8.96
N ALA A 40 11.08 -7.74 8.92
CA ALA A 40 12.01 -8.85 9.20
C ALA A 40 12.14 -9.86 8.04
N GLY A 41 11.07 -10.07 7.27
CA GLY A 41 10.96 -11.06 6.21
C GLY A 41 11.39 -10.56 4.84
N ALA A 42 11.54 -11.46 3.88
CA ALA A 42 11.91 -11.12 2.51
C ALA A 42 10.73 -10.60 1.66
N GLU A 43 9.51 -10.62 2.19
CA GLU A 43 8.32 -10.19 1.48
C GLU A 43 8.00 -8.73 1.82
N PRO A 44 7.97 -7.82 0.83
CA PRO A 44 7.57 -6.45 1.06
C PRO A 44 6.03 -6.36 1.18
N ALA A 45 5.54 -5.28 1.78
CA ALA A 45 4.14 -4.89 1.70
C ALA A 45 3.94 -3.75 0.70
N GLN A 46 2.92 -3.84 -0.15
CA GLN A 46 2.56 -2.75 -1.08
C GLN A 46 1.34 -2.01 -0.54
N PHE A 47 1.40 -0.69 -0.50
CA PHE A 47 0.35 0.18 0.01
C PHE A 47 -0.19 1.08 -1.10
N VAL A 48 -1.51 1.25 -1.14
CA VAL A 48 -2.20 2.18 -2.05
C VAL A 48 -3.29 2.92 -1.28
N ASN A 49 -3.29 4.25 -1.35
CA ASN A 49 -4.23 5.13 -0.67
C ASN A 49 -5.25 5.67 -1.68
N LEU A 50 -6.42 5.04 -1.74
CA LEU A 50 -7.50 5.47 -2.64
C LEU A 50 -7.99 6.88 -2.31
N HIS A 51 -7.99 7.26 -1.03
CA HIS A 51 -8.35 8.61 -0.63
C HIS A 51 -7.34 9.65 -1.15
N ALA A 52 -6.03 9.38 -1.07
CA ALA A 52 -5.04 10.27 -1.66
C ALA A 52 -5.20 10.38 -3.19
N ILE A 53 -5.53 9.28 -3.86
CA ILE A 53 -5.82 9.28 -5.30
C ILE A 53 -7.06 10.13 -5.59
N SER A 54 -8.16 9.99 -4.84
CA SER A 54 -9.36 10.81 -5.06
C SER A 54 -9.08 12.31 -4.90
N MET A 55 -8.24 12.67 -3.93
CA MET A 55 -7.78 14.05 -3.71
C MET A 55 -6.92 14.58 -4.86
N VAL A 56 -6.02 13.76 -5.41
CA VAL A 56 -5.19 14.12 -6.58
C VAL A 56 -6.05 14.42 -7.80
N PHE A 57 -7.09 13.61 -8.05
CA PHE A 57 -7.95 13.76 -9.22
C PHE A 57 -9.16 14.67 -9.00
N GLY A 58 -9.40 15.11 -7.76
CA GLY A 58 -10.55 15.95 -7.40
C GLY A 58 -11.90 15.27 -7.59
N THR A 59 -11.95 13.94 -7.51
CA THR A 59 -13.17 13.14 -7.69
C THR A 59 -13.14 11.89 -6.84
N ALA A 60 -14.30 11.52 -6.28
CA ALA A 60 -14.50 10.27 -5.56
C ALA A 60 -14.94 9.12 -6.50
N ASP A 61 -15.42 9.46 -7.72
CA ASP A 61 -15.73 8.48 -8.75
C ASP A 61 -14.43 7.93 -9.34
N PHE A 62 -14.04 6.74 -8.88
CA PHE A 62 -12.81 6.09 -9.31
C PHE A 62 -12.97 5.59 -10.75
N ALA A 63 -12.18 6.18 -11.66
CA ALA A 63 -12.13 5.79 -13.06
C ALA A 63 -10.92 4.87 -13.34
N PRO A 64 -10.97 4.01 -14.38
CA PRO A 64 -9.83 3.18 -14.79
C PRO A 64 -8.51 3.94 -14.96
N SER A 65 -8.55 5.20 -15.41
CA SER A 65 -7.36 6.04 -15.54
C SER A 65 -6.69 6.39 -14.21
N MET A 66 -7.44 6.38 -13.10
CA MET A 66 -6.93 6.64 -11.75
C MET A 66 -6.18 5.42 -11.19
N ALA A 67 -6.61 4.20 -11.55
CA ALA A 67 -5.90 2.97 -11.18
C ALA A 67 -4.44 2.97 -11.66
N GLY A 68 -4.18 3.59 -12.82
CA GLY A 68 -2.82 3.76 -13.35
C GLY A 68 -1.88 4.56 -12.44
N ARG A 69 -2.40 5.40 -11.53
CA ARG A 69 -1.57 6.10 -10.53
C ARG A 69 -1.13 5.17 -9.39
N ALA A 70 -1.81 4.05 -9.17
CA ALA A 70 -1.48 3.04 -8.16
C ALA A 70 -0.60 1.92 -8.72
N SER A 71 0.52 2.29 -9.35
CA SER A 71 1.41 1.35 -10.06
C SER A 71 1.91 0.17 -9.21
N VAL A 72 2.09 0.34 -7.89
CA VAL A 72 2.54 -0.76 -7.01
C VAL A 72 1.52 -1.86 -6.82
N GLY A 73 0.23 -1.57 -6.95
CA GLY A 73 -0.83 -2.52 -6.63
C GLY A 73 -1.61 -3.00 -7.86
N LEU A 74 -1.12 -2.77 -9.08
CA LEU A 74 -1.77 -3.25 -10.29
C LEU A 74 -1.88 -4.78 -10.39
N ASP A 75 -1.11 -5.51 -9.59
CA ASP A 75 -1.20 -6.97 -9.41
C ASP A 75 -2.22 -7.39 -8.34
N LEU A 76 -2.76 -6.44 -7.57
CA LEU A 76 -3.79 -6.71 -6.57
C LEU A 76 -5.16 -6.91 -7.24
N PRO A 77 -5.88 -8.01 -6.96
CA PRO A 77 -7.21 -8.25 -7.51
C PRO A 77 -8.18 -7.08 -7.30
N VAL A 78 -8.07 -6.40 -6.14
CA VAL A 78 -8.93 -5.28 -5.75
C VAL A 78 -8.74 -4.05 -6.65
N LEU A 79 -7.50 -3.73 -7.01
CA LEU A 79 -7.20 -2.60 -7.91
C LEU A 79 -7.43 -2.98 -9.37
N GLN A 80 -7.24 -4.25 -9.74
CA GLN A 80 -7.66 -4.75 -11.04
C GLN A 80 -9.17 -4.65 -11.23
N ALA A 81 -9.96 -5.01 -10.22
CA ALA A 81 -11.42 -4.86 -10.24
C ALA A 81 -11.84 -3.40 -10.44
N LEU A 82 -11.23 -2.47 -9.71
CA LEU A 82 -11.44 -1.03 -9.90
C LEU A 82 -10.99 -0.54 -11.29
N GLY A 83 -9.89 -1.06 -11.81
CA GLY A 83 -9.35 -0.68 -13.12
C GLY A 83 -10.14 -1.24 -14.30
N ASN A 84 -10.86 -2.35 -14.13
CA ASN A 84 -11.65 -3.00 -15.18
C ASN A 84 -13.15 -2.68 -15.11
N GLY A 85 -13.62 -2.03 -14.05
CA GLY A 85 -15.01 -1.66 -13.82
C GLY A 85 -15.23 -0.16 -13.66
N ASP A 86 -16.48 0.22 -13.46
CA ASP A 86 -16.82 1.54 -12.90
C ASP A 86 -17.09 1.42 -11.39
N SER A 87 -17.18 2.56 -10.70
CA SER A 87 -17.40 2.59 -9.25
C SER A 87 -18.69 1.89 -8.82
N ALA A 88 -19.73 1.91 -9.65
CA ALA A 88 -21.00 1.22 -9.38
C ALA A 88 -20.85 -0.30 -9.46
N THR A 89 -20.18 -0.79 -10.50
CA THR A 89 -19.89 -2.22 -10.69
C THR A 89 -19.01 -2.74 -9.56
N PHE A 90 -18.00 -1.97 -9.15
CA PHE A 90 -17.19 -2.33 -7.98
C PHE A 90 -18.07 -2.39 -6.73
N ALA A 91 -18.91 -1.38 -6.47
CA ALA A 91 -19.77 -1.37 -5.29
C ALA A 91 -20.75 -2.55 -5.25
N ASP A 92 -21.34 -2.90 -6.39
CA ASP A 92 -22.26 -4.03 -6.50
C ASP A 92 -21.56 -5.37 -6.20
N LYS A 93 -20.29 -5.54 -6.60
CA LYS A 93 -19.54 -6.79 -6.40
C LYS A 93 -18.78 -6.85 -5.07
N ALA A 94 -18.24 -5.73 -4.62
CA ALA A 94 -17.52 -5.59 -3.37
C ALA A 94 -18.47 -5.50 -2.16
N GLY A 95 -19.71 -5.02 -2.39
CA GLY A 95 -20.65 -4.72 -1.31
C GLY A 95 -20.25 -3.48 -0.49
N VAL A 96 -19.40 -2.61 -1.05
CA VAL A 96 -18.91 -1.36 -0.46
C VAL A 96 -18.54 -0.36 -1.56
N SER A 97 -18.84 0.92 -1.38
CA SER A 97 -18.40 1.95 -2.33
C SER A 97 -16.88 2.11 -2.34
N PRO A 98 -16.23 2.33 -3.50
CA PRO A 98 -14.81 2.72 -3.54
C PRO A 98 -14.50 3.94 -2.68
N CYS A 99 -15.47 4.83 -2.47
CA CYS A 99 -15.30 6.05 -1.66
C CYS A 99 -15.18 5.75 -0.15
N GLU A 100 -15.71 4.62 0.32
CA GLU A 100 -15.66 4.21 1.73
C GLU A 100 -14.34 3.47 2.05
N VAL A 101 -13.59 3.10 1.02
CA VAL A 101 -12.28 2.46 1.13
C VAL A 101 -11.20 3.53 1.05
N ASN A 102 -10.42 3.66 2.11
CA ASN A 102 -9.34 4.63 2.21
C ASN A 102 -8.04 4.08 1.64
N PHE A 103 -7.72 2.82 1.92
CA PHE A 103 -6.49 2.20 1.45
C PHE A 103 -6.60 0.69 1.26
N PHE A 104 -5.69 0.18 0.44
CA PHE A 104 -5.32 -1.22 0.39
C PHE A 104 -3.87 -1.39 0.81
N VAL A 105 -3.57 -2.47 1.52
CA VAL A 105 -2.19 -2.91 1.72
C VAL A 105 -2.09 -4.41 1.51
N SER A 106 -1.10 -4.86 0.73
CA SER A 106 -0.86 -6.26 0.44
C SER A 106 0.35 -6.78 1.22
N LEU A 107 0.35 -8.08 1.49
CA LEU A 107 1.51 -8.80 2.00
C LEU A 107 1.65 -10.13 1.24
N GLY A 108 2.88 -10.44 0.87
CA GLY A 108 3.21 -11.67 0.15
C GLY A 108 2.81 -11.65 -1.32
N ALA A 109 2.87 -12.82 -1.93
CA ALA A 109 2.55 -13.02 -3.34
C ALA A 109 1.78 -14.33 -3.52
N ARG A 110 1.02 -14.42 -4.62
CA ARG A 110 0.24 -15.63 -4.91
C ARG A 110 1.16 -16.85 -5.03
N PRO A 111 0.76 -18.01 -4.48
CA PRO A 111 -0.57 -18.34 -3.95
C PRO A 111 -0.82 -17.97 -2.47
N ASN A 112 0.12 -17.29 -1.81
CA ASN A 112 0.02 -16.87 -0.40
C ASN A 112 0.00 -15.34 -0.29
N GLN A 113 -0.97 -14.71 -0.93
CA GLN A 113 -1.16 -13.26 -0.88
C GLN A 113 -2.30 -12.92 0.07
N ALA A 114 -2.09 -11.88 0.86
CA ALA A 114 -3.15 -11.21 1.59
C ALA A 114 -3.28 -9.75 1.14
N VAL A 115 -4.50 -9.22 1.21
CA VAL A 115 -4.85 -7.82 0.98
C VAL A 115 -5.71 -7.35 2.14
N ILE A 116 -5.30 -6.26 2.78
CA ILE A 116 -6.02 -5.60 3.86
C ILE A 116 -6.74 -4.40 3.26
N TRP A 117 -8.01 -4.25 3.61
CA TRP A 117 -8.86 -3.14 3.23
C TRP A 117 -9.09 -2.27 4.47
N GLY A 118 -8.69 -1.01 4.39
CA GLY A 118 -8.96 -0.01 5.43
C GLY A 118 -9.77 1.16 4.89
N GLY A 119 -10.57 1.78 5.74
CA GLY A 119 -11.60 2.74 5.32
C GLY A 119 -12.33 3.37 6.49
N GLU A 120 -13.51 3.89 6.22
CA GLU A 120 -14.34 4.54 7.25
C GLU A 120 -14.70 3.56 8.39
N GLN A 121 -14.93 4.08 9.60
CA GLN A 121 -15.19 3.27 10.80
C GLN A 121 -16.30 2.21 10.63
N GLY A 122 -17.31 2.48 9.79
CA GLY A 122 -18.42 1.55 9.52
C GLY A 122 -18.16 0.55 8.39
N MET A 123 -17.12 0.75 7.58
CA MET A 123 -16.87 0.01 6.35
C MET A 123 -16.65 -1.49 6.58
N PRO A 124 -15.83 -1.94 7.57
CA PRO A 124 -15.68 -3.37 7.85
C PRO A 124 -17.01 -4.06 8.18
N GLY A 125 -17.86 -3.42 8.99
CA GLY A 125 -19.18 -3.95 9.33
C GLY A 125 -20.15 -4.00 8.14
N ALA A 126 -20.07 -3.02 7.23
CA ALA A 126 -20.85 -3.01 5.99
C ALA A 126 -20.43 -4.15 5.05
N ILE A 127 -19.12 -4.39 4.89
CA ILE A 127 -18.59 -5.53 4.14
C ILE A 127 -19.06 -6.84 4.78
N ALA A 128 -18.90 -7.02 6.09
CA ALA A 128 -19.34 -8.24 6.77
C ALA A 128 -20.83 -8.56 6.51
N ALA A 129 -21.69 -7.53 6.51
CA ALA A 129 -23.11 -7.67 6.24
C ALA A 129 -23.42 -8.02 4.77
N SER A 130 -22.57 -7.63 3.83
CA SER A 130 -22.77 -7.87 2.39
C SER A 130 -22.17 -9.20 1.90
N LEU A 131 -21.18 -9.76 2.61
CA LEU A 131 -20.51 -11.02 2.26
C LEU A 131 -21.47 -12.16 1.81
N PRO A 132 -22.58 -12.47 2.51
CA PRO A 132 -23.50 -13.52 2.06
C PRO A 132 -24.16 -13.24 0.70
N ALA A 133 -24.45 -11.97 0.40
CA ALA A 133 -25.08 -11.57 -0.86
C ALA A 133 -24.10 -11.69 -2.04
N VAL A 134 -22.79 -11.60 -1.78
CA VAL A 134 -21.73 -11.73 -2.78
C VAL A 134 -21.08 -13.13 -2.79
N GLY A 135 -21.75 -14.11 -2.17
CA GLY A 135 -21.43 -15.54 -2.32
C GLY A 135 -20.49 -16.11 -1.26
N PHE A 136 -20.20 -15.38 -0.19
CA PHE A 136 -19.41 -15.91 0.92
C PHE A 136 -20.28 -16.71 1.90
N ALA A 137 -19.70 -17.79 2.43
CA ALA A 137 -20.26 -18.57 3.53
C ALA A 137 -19.25 -18.63 4.70
N PRO A 138 -19.73 -18.61 5.96
CA PRO A 138 -18.85 -18.74 7.11
C PRO A 138 -18.20 -20.13 7.15
N ILE A 139 -16.90 -20.16 7.43
CA ILE A 139 -16.12 -21.39 7.64
C ILE A 139 -15.51 -21.45 9.05
N ALA A 140 -15.46 -20.32 9.75
CA ALA A 140 -15.13 -20.15 11.16
C ALA A 140 -15.91 -18.94 11.72
N ASP A 141 -15.76 -18.62 13.01
CA ASP A 141 -16.53 -17.56 13.69
C ASP A 141 -16.36 -16.17 13.04
N ASP A 142 -15.17 -15.87 12.52
CA ASP A 142 -14.80 -14.59 11.93
C ASP A 142 -14.24 -14.73 10.49
N VAL A 143 -14.22 -15.94 9.94
CA VAL A 143 -13.70 -16.23 8.59
C VAL A 143 -14.78 -16.76 7.68
N SER A 144 -14.89 -16.16 6.50
CA SER A 144 -15.78 -16.60 5.42
C SER A 144 -15.01 -16.91 4.15
N ALA A 145 -15.56 -17.75 3.27
CA ALA A 145 -15.00 -18.08 1.96
C ALA A 145 -16.07 -18.03 0.87
N ASN A 146 -15.70 -17.64 -0.35
CA ASN A 146 -16.58 -17.66 -1.54
C ASN A 146 -16.43 -18.93 -2.39
N GLY A 147 -15.85 -19.99 -1.84
CA GLY A 147 -15.66 -21.28 -2.51
C GLY A 147 -14.54 -22.12 -1.88
N PRO A 148 -14.17 -23.25 -2.51
CA PRO A 148 -13.02 -24.05 -2.10
C PRO A 148 -11.70 -23.28 -2.26
N VAL A 149 -11.01 -23.03 -1.15
CA VAL A 149 -9.76 -22.25 -1.12
C VAL A 149 -8.60 -23.05 -1.70
N GLY A 150 -7.78 -22.41 -2.53
CA GLY A 150 -6.63 -23.04 -3.20
C GLY A 150 -6.97 -23.81 -4.48
N GLU A 151 -8.24 -23.84 -4.89
CA GLU A 151 -8.67 -24.45 -6.15
C GLU A 151 -8.79 -23.39 -7.26
N MET A 152 -8.28 -23.70 -8.45
CA MET A 152 -8.50 -22.89 -9.65
C MET A 152 -9.89 -23.17 -10.21
N ASN A 153 -10.63 -22.12 -10.56
CA ASN A 153 -11.96 -22.23 -11.16
C ASN A 153 -12.12 -21.25 -12.31
N PHE A 154 -11.68 -21.63 -13.51
CA PHE A 154 -11.76 -20.78 -14.71
C PHE A 154 -13.18 -20.31 -15.05
N GLY A 155 -14.21 -21.03 -14.62
CA GLY A 155 -15.61 -20.62 -14.81
C GLY A 155 -16.05 -19.46 -13.92
N ALA A 156 -15.32 -19.20 -12.83
CA ALA A 156 -15.56 -18.08 -11.92
C ALA A 156 -14.71 -16.84 -12.24
N VAL A 157 -13.84 -16.88 -13.25
CA VAL A 157 -12.97 -15.75 -13.61
C VAL A 157 -13.80 -14.51 -13.93
N ASP A 158 -13.56 -13.46 -13.17
CA ASP A 158 -14.27 -12.19 -13.29
C ASP A 158 -13.35 -11.04 -12.89
N ALA A 159 -12.79 -10.36 -13.88
CA ALA A 159 -11.81 -9.29 -13.66
C ALA A 159 -12.38 -8.04 -12.96
N GLN A 160 -13.71 -7.96 -12.78
CA GLN A 160 -14.38 -6.88 -12.07
C GLN A 160 -14.77 -7.28 -10.64
N ASN A 161 -14.59 -8.55 -10.26
CA ASN A 161 -14.91 -9.03 -8.90
C ASN A 161 -13.65 -9.01 -8.02
N PRO A 162 -13.57 -8.13 -7.01
CA PRO A 162 -12.37 -8.03 -6.17
C PRO A 162 -12.13 -9.27 -5.29
N TRP A 163 -13.15 -10.11 -5.11
CA TRP A 163 -13.10 -11.32 -4.27
C TRP A 163 -12.56 -12.56 -4.98
N VAL A 164 -12.28 -12.47 -6.27
CA VAL A 164 -11.90 -13.61 -7.09
C VAL A 164 -10.53 -13.39 -7.69
N GLY A 165 -9.68 -14.40 -7.64
CA GLY A 165 -8.36 -14.32 -8.25
C GLY A 165 -8.39 -14.33 -9.79
N PRO A 166 -7.31 -13.90 -10.48
CA PRO A 166 -7.13 -14.01 -11.93
C PRO A 166 -7.42 -15.40 -12.51
N MET A 167 -7.25 -16.49 -11.75
CA MET A 167 -7.56 -17.85 -12.20
C MET A 167 -8.88 -18.39 -11.64
N GLY A 168 -9.74 -17.48 -11.15
CA GLY A 168 -11.02 -17.80 -10.54
C GLY A 168 -10.93 -18.40 -9.14
N GLU A 169 -9.77 -18.28 -8.48
CA GLU A 169 -9.57 -18.83 -7.13
C GLU A 169 -10.45 -18.12 -6.11
N ALA A 170 -10.99 -18.89 -5.17
CA ALA A 170 -11.73 -18.38 -4.03
C ALA A 170 -10.81 -17.59 -3.08
N SER A 171 -11.39 -16.62 -2.37
CA SER A 171 -10.75 -15.87 -1.29
C SER A 171 -11.32 -16.27 0.07
N LEU A 172 -10.46 -16.18 1.08
CA LEU A 172 -10.84 -16.08 2.49
C LEU A 172 -11.03 -14.60 2.84
N VAL A 173 -12.01 -14.32 3.70
CA VAL A 173 -12.22 -13.00 4.28
C VAL A 173 -12.35 -13.12 5.80
N ALA A 174 -11.56 -12.35 6.54
CA ALA A 174 -11.74 -12.12 7.96
C ALA A 174 -12.01 -10.63 8.23
N VAL A 175 -12.95 -10.33 9.11
CA VAL A 175 -13.37 -8.95 9.40
C VAL A 175 -13.07 -8.61 10.85
N THR A 176 -12.35 -7.52 11.08
CA THR A 176 -12.12 -6.95 12.42
C THR A 176 -12.92 -5.65 12.58
N PRO A 177 -12.94 -5.04 13.78
CA PRO A 177 -13.58 -3.74 13.96
C PRO A 177 -12.98 -2.60 13.12
N THR A 178 -11.76 -2.75 12.60
CA THR A 178 -11.02 -1.66 11.95
C THR A 178 -10.67 -1.93 10.49
N VAL A 179 -10.54 -3.20 10.07
CA VAL A 179 -10.12 -3.56 8.72
C VAL A 179 -10.78 -4.86 8.24
N VAL A 180 -10.72 -5.10 6.93
CA VAL A 180 -11.06 -6.41 6.32
C VAL A 180 -9.81 -7.04 5.75
N TYR A 181 -9.52 -8.27 6.16
CA TYR A 181 -8.46 -9.10 5.61
C TYR A 181 -9.04 -9.99 4.51
N GLN A 182 -8.46 -9.95 3.32
CA GLN A 182 -8.73 -10.87 2.22
C GLN A 182 -7.47 -11.69 1.96
N ALA A 183 -7.57 -13.01 1.85
CA ALA A 183 -6.41 -13.86 1.62
C ALA A 183 -6.69 -14.97 0.60
N SER A 184 -5.67 -15.36 -0.17
CA SER A 184 -5.77 -16.47 -1.14
C SER A 184 -5.58 -17.85 -0.50
N SER A 185 -5.14 -17.92 0.75
CA SER A 185 -4.93 -19.16 1.50
C SER A 185 -5.02 -18.92 3.02
N GLN A 186 -5.25 -19.98 3.80
CA GLN A 186 -5.25 -19.87 5.27
C GLN A 186 -3.88 -19.41 5.79
N ALA A 187 -2.79 -19.91 5.20
CA ALA A 187 -1.44 -19.49 5.56
C ALA A 187 -1.20 -17.99 5.35
N ALA A 188 -1.74 -17.42 4.26
CA ALA A 188 -1.66 -15.97 4.03
C ALA A 188 -2.51 -15.18 5.03
N LEU A 189 -3.69 -15.68 5.39
CA LEU A 189 -4.55 -15.07 6.41
C LEU A 189 -3.86 -15.06 7.79
N ASP A 190 -3.33 -16.21 8.21
CA ASP A 190 -2.61 -16.35 9.48
C ASP A 190 -1.37 -15.44 9.53
N ALA A 191 -0.64 -15.33 8.41
CA ALA A 191 0.55 -14.51 8.31
C ALA A 191 0.22 -13.01 8.44
N VAL A 192 -0.83 -12.53 7.78
CA VAL A 192 -1.18 -11.11 7.80
C VAL A 192 -1.82 -10.67 9.12
N MET A 193 -2.51 -11.58 9.83
CA MET A 193 -3.12 -11.33 11.14
C MET A 193 -2.14 -11.54 12.30
N ALA A 194 -0.87 -11.84 12.03
CA ALA A 194 0.13 -12.09 13.05
C ALA A 194 0.43 -10.83 13.89
N THR A 195 0.57 -11.02 15.20
CA THR A 195 1.01 -9.99 16.14
C THR A 195 2.50 -10.09 16.45
N PRO A 196 3.19 -8.99 16.83
CA PRO A 196 2.68 -7.63 16.95
C PRO A 196 2.48 -6.94 15.59
N SER A 197 1.82 -5.77 15.59
CA SER A 197 1.68 -4.96 14.39
C SER A 197 3.03 -4.36 13.95
N ALA A 198 3.13 -3.96 12.68
CA ALA A 198 4.29 -3.23 12.19
C ALA A 198 4.40 -1.86 12.85
N TYR A 199 3.27 -1.21 13.14
CA TYR A 199 3.19 0.05 13.87
C TYR A 199 3.80 -0.02 15.28
N ASP A 200 3.62 -1.14 15.99
CA ASP A 200 4.17 -1.32 17.34
C ASP A 200 5.70 -1.48 17.38
N THR A 201 6.35 -1.62 16.23
CA THR A 201 7.81 -1.72 16.15
C THR A 201 8.48 -0.35 16.16
N PRO A 202 9.71 -0.21 16.68
CA PRO A 202 10.48 1.03 16.57
C PRO A 202 10.63 1.53 15.12
N THR A 203 10.77 0.61 14.16
CA THR A 203 10.83 0.92 12.73
C THR A 203 9.51 1.51 12.22
N GLY A 204 8.38 0.89 12.55
CA GLY A 204 7.05 1.39 12.16
C GLY A 204 6.76 2.77 12.74
N GLN A 205 7.06 2.99 14.02
CA GLN A 205 6.95 4.30 14.67
C GLN A 205 7.84 5.36 13.99
N ALA A 206 9.07 5.01 13.64
CA ALA A 206 9.99 5.91 12.94
C ALA A 206 9.46 6.33 11.57
N LEU A 207 8.95 5.38 10.77
CA LEU A 207 8.35 5.66 9.46
C LEU A 207 7.05 6.46 9.58
N SER A 208 6.19 6.12 10.55
CA SER A 208 4.95 6.88 10.84
C SER A 208 5.24 8.37 11.07
N LYS A 209 6.21 8.68 11.94
CA LYS A 209 6.60 10.06 12.25
C LYS A 209 7.14 10.80 11.03
N LEU A 210 7.86 10.10 10.14
CA LEU A 210 8.36 10.70 8.90
C LEU A 210 7.21 11.16 8.01
N PHE A 211 6.17 10.33 7.83
CA PHE A 211 5.07 10.65 6.92
C PHE A 211 4.12 11.71 7.46
N ALA A 212 3.98 11.84 8.78
CA ALA A 212 3.17 12.88 9.40
C ALA A 212 3.66 14.32 9.11
N ALA A 213 4.92 14.49 8.69
CA ALA A 213 5.52 15.78 8.43
C ALA A 213 5.32 16.20 6.95
N GLY A 214 4.39 17.12 6.67
CA GLY A 214 4.57 18.00 5.50
C GLY A 214 3.39 18.34 4.59
N GLY A 215 2.12 18.25 5.02
CA GLY A 215 0.94 18.60 4.19
C GLY A 215 0.76 17.77 2.92
N GLN A 216 1.59 16.73 2.72
CA GLN A 216 1.63 15.86 1.56
C GLN A 216 0.86 14.57 1.81
N TYR A 217 0.34 13.95 0.74
CA TYR A 217 -0.39 12.68 0.80
C TYR A 217 0.48 11.54 0.29
N VAL A 218 0.61 10.45 1.04
CA VAL A 218 1.18 9.21 0.51
C VAL A 218 0.13 8.55 -0.38
N VAL A 219 0.40 8.51 -1.67
CA VAL A 219 -0.49 7.95 -2.70
C VAL A 219 -0.33 6.43 -2.76
N GLN A 220 0.92 5.97 -2.74
CA GLN A 220 1.27 4.55 -2.75
C GLN A 220 2.68 4.35 -2.21
N GLY A 221 3.04 3.13 -1.87
CA GLY A 221 4.39 2.82 -1.44
C GLY A 221 4.66 1.34 -1.23
N VAL A 222 5.91 1.05 -0.89
CA VAL A 222 6.39 -0.28 -0.55
C VAL A 222 7.10 -0.19 0.79
N PHE A 223 6.68 -1.01 1.76
CA PHE A 223 7.37 -1.21 3.03
C PHE A 223 8.18 -2.49 2.96
N PHE A 224 9.43 -2.46 3.41
CA PHE A 224 10.33 -3.60 3.24
C PHE A 224 11.38 -3.69 4.34
N SER A 225 11.95 -4.90 4.49
CA SER A 225 13.06 -5.17 5.39
C SER A 225 14.42 -5.17 4.67
N SER A 226 15.51 -5.26 5.43
CA SER A 226 16.82 -5.54 4.84
C SER A 226 16.95 -6.96 4.26
N ALA A 227 16.11 -7.92 4.67
CA ALA A 227 16.08 -9.24 4.03
C ALA A 227 15.54 -9.15 2.60
N PHE A 228 14.49 -8.36 2.39
CA PHE A 228 14.04 -8.00 1.04
C PHE A 228 15.18 -7.29 0.28
N GLY A 229 15.77 -6.25 0.86
CA GLY A 229 16.88 -5.52 0.23
C GLY A 229 18.04 -6.42 -0.21
N ARG A 230 18.46 -7.37 0.64
CA ARG A 230 19.49 -8.36 0.31
C ARG A 230 19.06 -9.27 -0.84
N SER A 231 17.82 -9.76 -0.85
CA SER A 231 17.31 -10.61 -1.94
C SER A 231 17.32 -9.91 -3.30
N VAL A 232 17.17 -8.58 -3.28
CA VAL A 232 17.25 -7.73 -4.46
C VAL A 232 18.72 -7.51 -4.85
N ALA A 233 19.62 -7.30 -3.89
CA ALA A 233 21.06 -7.05 -4.11
C ALA A 233 21.90 -8.28 -4.45
N GLU A 234 21.54 -9.48 -3.99
CA GLU A 234 22.21 -10.74 -4.34
C GLU A 234 22.17 -11.01 -5.86
N GLY A 235 21.20 -10.42 -6.57
CA GLY A 235 21.19 -10.40 -8.03
C GLY A 235 22.30 -9.54 -8.67
N GLY A 236 22.91 -8.62 -7.91
CA GLY A 236 23.91 -7.65 -8.37
C GLY A 236 25.29 -7.77 -7.73
N GLY A 237 25.49 -8.64 -6.72
CA GLY A 237 26.78 -8.84 -6.05
C GLY A 237 27.16 -7.75 -5.03
N GLU A 238 26.18 -6.96 -4.56
CA GLU A 238 26.40 -5.81 -3.69
C GLU A 238 26.09 -6.09 -2.20
N THR A 239 26.82 -5.43 -1.28
CA THR A 239 26.56 -5.51 0.16
C THR A 239 25.52 -4.47 0.61
N VAL A 240 24.36 -4.95 1.09
CA VAL A 240 23.30 -4.11 1.65
C VAL A 240 23.56 -3.90 3.15
N PRO A 241 23.66 -2.65 3.63
CA PRO A 241 23.70 -2.35 5.06
C PRO A 241 22.47 -2.90 5.77
N ALA A 242 22.65 -3.30 7.02
CA ALA A 242 21.57 -3.77 7.86
C ALA A 242 20.70 -2.60 8.35
N TYR A 243 19.86 -2.04 7.48
CA TYR A 243 18.74 -1.21 7.93
C TYR A 243 17.67 -2.11 8.60
N ALA A 244 16.98 -1.55 9.59
CA ALA A 244 15.92 -2.22 10.33
C ALA A 244 14.62 -2.33 9.51
N GLY A 245 14.40 -1.39 8.59
CA GLY A 245 13.34 -1.42 7.59
C GLY A 245 13.40 -0.17 6.72
N GLY A 246 12.56 -0.14 5.69
CA GLY A 246 12.54 0.94 4.74
C GLY A 246 11.17 1.13 4.09
N ALA A 247 11.03 2.28 3.45
CA ALA A 247 9.87 2.63 2.66
C ALA A 247 10.30 3.32 1.36
N LEU A 248 9.73 2.91 0.23
CA LEU A 248 9.75 3.66 -1.02
C LEU A 248 8.33 4.16 -1.25
N VAL A 249 8.11 5.47 -1.28
CA VAL A 249 6.76 6.04 -1.37
C VAL A 249 6.65 7.07 -2.51
N ASP A 250 5.48 7.06 -3.14
CA ASP A 250 4.98 8.11 -4.03
C ASP A 250 4.08 9.02 -3.19
N MET A 251 4.46 10.28 -3.09
CA MET A 251 3.72 11.31 -2.38
C MET A 251 3.22 12.36 -3.37
N GLN A 252 2.07 12.96 -3.08
CA GLN A 252 1.60 14.15 -3.77
C GLN A 252 1.82 15.38 -2.88
N GLY A 253 2.61 16.33 -3.39
CA GLY A 253 2.73 17.67 -2.81
C GLY A 253 2.14 18.75 -3.71
N GLU A 254 2.13 19.99 -3.21
CA GLU A 254 1.59 21.16 -3.91
C GLU A 254 2.27 21.41 -5.27
N GLN A 255 3.58 21.13 -5.37
CA GLN A 255 4.38 21.38 -6.56
C GLN A 255 4.39 20.20 -7.54
N GLY A 256 3.82 19.05 -7.18
CA GLY A 256 3.86 17.84 -7.98
C GLY A 256 4.17 16.58 -7.17
N PRO A 257 4.34 15.45 -7.88
CA PRO A 257 4.67 14.18 -7.27
C PRO A 257 6.11 14.17 -6.71
N ILE A 258 6.27 13.45 -5.61
CA ILE A 258 7.51 13.34 -4.85
C ILE A 258 7.77 11.86 -4.62
N THR A 259 8.96 11.39 -4.98
CA THR A 259 9.45 10.07 -4.57
C THR A 259 10.27 10.22 -3.31
N LEU A 260 10.01 9.39 -2.30
CA LEU A 260 10.79 9.35 -1.08
C LEU A 260 11.26 7.92 -0.82
N LEU A 261 12.56 7.76 -0.60
CA LEU A 261 13.18 6.54 -0.08
C LEU A 261 13.62 6.81 1.36
N ALA A 262 13.04 6.11 2.32
CA ALA A 262 13.40 6.17 3.73
C ALA A 262 14.00 4.83 4.16
N LEU A 263 15.15 4.87 4.84
CA LEU A 263 15.80 3.71 5.42
C LEU A 263 16.09 3.97 6.89
N VAL A 264 15.60 3.10 7.77
CA VAL A 264 15.72 3.23 9.22
C VAL A 264 16.91 2.41 9.71
N TYR A 265 17.81 3.05 10.45
CA TYR A 265 19.02 2.46 11.01
C TYR A 265 19.04 2.59 12.53
N THR A 266 19.76 1.67 13.17
CA THR A 266 20.05 1.73 14.61
C THR A 266 21.23 2.65 14.95
N ASP A 267 21.95 3.16 13.94
CA ASP A 267 23.05 4.08 14.12
C ASP A 267 23.08 5.17 13.02
N CYS A 268 23.43 6.38 13.41
CA CYS A 268 23.42 7.55 12.52
C CYS A 268 24.60 7.56 11.55
N THR A 269 25.72 6.94 11.87
CA THR A 269 26.89 6.90 10.98
C THR A 269 26.60 6.05 9.75
N THR A 270 25.95 4.89 9.91
CA THR A 270 25.50 4.06 8.79
C THR A 270 24.39 4.74 8.01
N ALA A 271 23.44 5.40 8.69
CA ALA A 271 22.40 6.18 8.02
C ALA A 271 22.98 7.32 7.16
N GLU A 272 23.95 8.06 7.67
CA GLU A 272 24.65 9.12 6.94
C GLU A 272 25.43 8.56 5.75
N ALA A 273 26.14 7.44 5.93
CA ALA A 273 26.82 6.76 4.83
C ALA A 273 25.84 6.30 3.74
N ALA A 274 24.63 5.89 4.11
CA ALA A 274 23.58 5.50 3.17
C ALA A 274 23.08 6.65 2.30
N LEU A 275 23.09 7.89 2.82
CA LEU A 275 22.73 9.08 2.03
C LEU A 275 23.75 9.41 0.93
N ALA A 276 24.99 8.96 1.09
CA ALA A 276 26.04 9.13 0.09
C ALA A 276 26.01 8.02 -0.99
N ALA A 277 25.21 6.97 -0.80
CA ALA A 277 25.08 5.91 -1.77
C ALA A 277 24.41 6.42 -3.05
N PRO A 278 24.89 6.03 -4.24
CA PRO A 278 24.27 6.45 -5.48
C PRO A 278 22.84 5.92 -5.56
N TRP A 279 21.94 6.76 -6.04
CA TRP A 279 20.64 6.26 -6.45
C TRP A 279 20.84 5.40 -7.70
N PRO A 280 20.33 4.16 -7.73
CA PRO A 280 20.72 3.18 -8.74
C PRO A 280 20.04 3.40 -10.11
N GLN A 281 19.30 4.49 -10.27
CA GLN A 281 18.81 4.97 -11.57
C GLN A 281 19.28 6.40 -11.74
N GLU A 282 19.68 6.77 -12.97
CA GLU A 282 19.90 8.18 -13.30
C GLU A 282 18.57 8.91 -13.16
N VAL A 283 18.53 9.81 -12.19
CA VAL A 283 17.36 10.65 -11.95
C VAL A 283 17.70 12.04 -12.39
N GLU A 284 16.94 12.52 -13.38
CA GLU A 284 17.11 13.83 -14.01
C GLU A 284 16.72 15.00 -13.10
N VAL A 285 16.31 14.72 -11.85
CA VAL A 285 15.98 15.73 -10.84
C VAL A 285 17.00 15.71 -9.69
N PRO A 286 17.36 16.87 -9.13
CA PRO A 286 18.23 16.94 -7.96
C PRO A 286 17.65 16.15 -6.78
N LEU A 287 18.47 15.29 -6.19
CA LEU A 287 18.11 14.58 -4.96
C LEU A 287 18.32 15.48 -3.76
N GLN A 288 17.33 15.48 -2.87
CA GLN A 288 17.43 16.07 -1.55
C GLN A 288 17.64 14.95 -0.53
N THR A 289 18.67 15.06 0.29
CA THR A 289 18.96 14.10 1.34
C THR A 289 18.75 14.73 2.71
N VAL A 290 18.18 13.96 3.63
CA VAL A 290 17.94 14.38 5.02
C VAL A 290 18.27 13.20 5.92
N LEU A 291 19.04 13.48 6.98
CA LEU A 291 19.18 12.59 8.12
C LEU A 291 18.21 13.05 9.20
N ALA A 292 17.30 12.17 9.61
CA ALA A 292 16.38 12.43 10.72
C ALA A 292 16.67 11.49 11.89
N GLU A 293 16.45 11.94 13.12
CA GLU A 293 16.64 11.14 14.34
C GLU A 293 15.30 10.96 15.05
N THR A 294 15.03 9.76 15.55
CA THR A 294 13.84 9.45 16.36
C THR A 294 14.14 8.36 17.37
N GLU A 295 14.02 8.67 18.66
CA GLU A 295 14.05 7.68 19.76
C GLU A 295 15.24 6.70 19.68
N GLY A 296 16.43 7.19 19.31
CA GLY A 296 17.64 6.38 19.20
C GLY A 296 17.78 5.62 17.87
N LEU A 297 16.91 5.86 16.90
CA LEU A 297 17.03 5.44 15.51
C LEU A 297 17.38 6.64 14.63
N CYS A 298 18.00 6.36 13.48
CA CYS A 298 18.35 7.36 12.48
C CYS A 298 17.74 6.96 11.13
N ILE A 299 17.09 7.89 10.45
CA ILE A 299 16.42 7.67 9.17
C ILE A 299 17.19 8.41 8.10
N ALA A 300 17.74 7.66 7.13
CA ALA A 300 18.27 8.21 5.90
C ALA A 300 17.12 8.40 4.92
N VAL A 301 16.84 9.65 4.57
CA VAL A 301 15.76 10.02 3.65
C VAL A 301 16.35 10.63 2.38
N THR A 302 16.06 10.03 1.24
CA THR A 302 16.34 10.59 -0.08
C THR A 302 15.02 10.94 -0.77
N ARG A 303 14.92 12.18 -1.25
CA ARG A 303 13.73 12.73 -1.87
C ARG A 303 14.03 13.24 -3.28
N ALA A 304 13.15 12.91 -4.22
CA ALA A 304 13.19 13.38 -5.59
C ALA A 304 11.81 13.95 -5.97
N GLY A 305 11.74 15.26 -6.17
CA GLY A 305 10.50 15.94 -6.58
C GLY A 305 10.49 16.24 -8.07
N VAL A 306 9.36 16.01 -8.74
CA VAL A 306 9.17 16.40 -10.14
C VAL A 306 8.28 17.64 -10.17
N THR A 307 8.73 18.69 -10.85
CA THR A 307 8.01 19.98 -10.98
C THR A 307 7.38 20.16 -12.36
N ASP A 308 7.16 19.08 -13.11
CA ASP A 308 6.67 19.11 -14.49
C ASP A 308 5.15 19.37 -14.61
N GLY A 309 4.46 19.47 -13.46
CA GLY A 309 3.01 19.67 -13.38
C GLY A 309 2.19 18.41 -13.66
N SER A 310 2.83 17.25 -13.90
CA SER A 310 2.13 15.97 -14.06
C SER A 310 1.58 15.50 -12.72
N GLN A 311 0.27 15.65 -12.53
CA GLN A 311 -0.42 15.13 -11.34
C GLN A 311 -0.80 13.64 -11.47
N ASN A 312 -0.56 13.01 -12.62
CA ASN A 312 -1.12 11.68 -12.90
C ASN A 312 -0.10 10.54 -12.86
N ALA A 313 1.20 10.85 -12.76
CA ALA A 313 2.26 9.85 -12.72
C ALA A 313 3.49 10.37 -12.00
N ASN A 314 4.18 9.49 -11.28
CA ASN A 314 5.48 9.76 -10.66
C ASN A 314 6.53 8.87 -11.31
N ARG A 315 7.12 9.35 -12.42
CA ARG A 315 8.09 8.57 -13.21
C ARG A 315 9.32 8.15 -12.42
N VAL A 316 9.72 8.96 -11.44
CA VAL A 316 10.87 8.67 -10.58
C VAL A 316 10.54 7.49 -9.67
N PHE A 317 9.36 7.50 -9.06
CA PHE A 317 8.87 6.38 -8.25
C PHE A 317 8.72 5.11 -9.10
N ASP A 318 8.11 5.21 -10.28
CA ASP A 318 7.92 4.06 -11.18
C ASP A 318 9.25 3.46 -11.64
N ALA A 319 10.29 4.29 -11.85
CA ALA A 319 11.63 3.82 -12.17
C ALA A 319 12.28 3.10 -10.98
N ALA A 320 12.20 3.69 -9.78
CA ALA A 320 12.74 3.08 -8.56
C ALA A 320 12.04 1.75 -8.22
N TYR A 321 10.70 1.72 -8.25
CA TYR A 321 9.91 0.53 -7.99
C TYR A 321 10.17 -0.58 -9.00
N ARG A 322 10.18 -0.27 -10.31
CA ARG A 322 10.56 -1.26 -11.33
C ARG A 322 11.97 -1.78 -11.12
N GLY A 323 12.91 -0.91 -10.76
CA GLY A 323 14.26 -1.30 -10.39
C GLY A 323 14.30 -2.31 -9.23
N MET A 324 13.45 -2.14 -8.22
CA MET A 324 13.34 -3.09 -7.09
C MET A 324 12.86 -4.45 -7.59
N LEU A 325 11.82 -4.47 -8.44
CA LEU A 325 11.27 -5.68 -9.01
C LEU A 325 12.26 -6.41 -9.95
N SER A 326 12.98 -5.66 -10.77
CA SER A 326 13.97 -6.20 -11.71
C SER A 326 15.33 -6.48 -11.08
N ARG A 327 15.48 -6.28 -9.76
CA ARG A 327 16.74 -6.46 -9.03
C ARG A 327 17.90 -5.62 -9.55
N SER A 328 17.57 -4.46 -10.14
CA SER A 328 18.54 -3.44 -10.57
C SER A 328 18.55 -2.23 -9.64
N PHE A 329 17.83 -2.28 -8.51
CA PHE A 329 17.80 -1.30 -7.45
C PHE A 329 17.94 -2.05 -6.13
N ALA A 330 19.16 -2.17 -5.59
CA ALA A 330 19.31 -2.49 -4.17
C ALA A 330 19.04 -1.19 -3.39
N PRO A 331 18.07 -1.15 -2.45
CA PRO A 331 17.89 0.01 -1.56
C PRO A 331 19.14 0.14 -0.70
N VAL A 332 20.10 0.89 -1.26
CA VAL A 332 21.42 1.21 -0.77
C VAL A 332 22.34 0.00 -0.64
N ALA A 333 23.06 -0.31 -1.70
CA ALA A 333 24.36 -0.94 -1.58
C ALA A 333 25.37 0.09 -1.02
N VAL A 334 25.96 -0.19 0.14
CA VAL A 334 27.19 0.53 0.54
C VAL A 334 28.32 -0.35 0.05
N GLY A 335 28.92 0.05 -1.06
CA GLY A 335 30.01 -0.71 -1.67
C GLY A 335 31.21 -0.84 -0.72
N GLY A 336 31.65 -2.08 -0.49
CA GLY A 336 33.08 -2.34 -0.40
C GLY A 336 33.69 -2.12 -1.78
N LYS A 337 34.81 -1.38 -1.83
CA LYS A 337 35.58 -1.14 -3.05
C LYS A 337 35.96 -2.44 -3.77
#